data_AF-A0A833JQ97-F1
#
_entry.id   AF-A0A833JQ97-F1
#
_cell.length_a   1.000
_cell.length_b   1.000
_cell.length_c   1.000
_cell.angle_alpha   90.00
_cell.angle_beta   90.00
_cell.angle_gamma   90.00
#
_symmetry.space_group_name_H-M   'P 1'
#
loop_
_entity.id
_entity.type
_entity.pdbx_description
1 polymer ?
#
loop_
_entity_poly.entity_id
_entity_poly.type
_entity_poly.pdbx_seq_one_letter_code
_entity_poly.pdbx_strand_id
1 'polypeptide(L)'
;MTPLRLLFSLVLIVSSVSVAQARTVWVDDQLYLPVRSGAGTQYRIIENALPSGTPLEVLETGDNYTRVRTPKGTEGWVASQYLSNEPIAADQLHRVSRQLDETQSELAEARQQLAAVTEERNSLQNAENNLSNRAEDLQTELQRIKNIAADSINLERRNRELREENQKLRNDLEVLTAENERLEASKESDFMLLGAGLVFGGVLLALIIPMLKPTRKTDNWA
;
A
#
# COMPACT_ATOMS: atom_id res chain seq x y z
N MET A 1 56.87 -72.42 26.91
CA MET A 1 55.80 -71.55 27.45
C MET A 1 54.80 -71.33 26.35
N THR A 2 53.59 -71.91 26.44
CA THR A 2 52.61 -71.87 25.34
C THR A 2 52.08 -70.45 25.13
N PRO A 3 51.87 -69.99 23.88
CA PRO A 3 51.42 -68.62 23.58
C PRO A 3 50.10 -68.26 24.27
N LEU A 4 49.27 -69.27 24.56
CA LEU A 4 48.02 -69.14 25.29
C LEU A 4 48.20 -68.60 26.73
N ARG A 5 49.31 -68.94 27.41
CA ARG A 5 49.59 -68.46 28.77
C ARG A 5 50.04 -67.00 28.80
N LEU A 6 50.80 -66.57 27.79
CA LEU A 6 51.20 -65.17 27.63
C LEU A 6 49.99 -64.27 27.31
N LEU A 7 49.06 -64.77 26.49
CA LEU A 7 47.83 -64.07 26.17
C LEU A 7 46.93 -63.93 27.41
N PHE A 8 46.81 -64.99 28.22
CA PHE A 8 46.05 -64.94 29.47
C PHE A 8 46.66 -63.98 30.50
N SER A 9 47.99 -63.93 30.63
CA SER A 9 48.66 -62.96 31.50
C SER A 9 48.52 -61.52 31.02
N LEU A 10 48.50 -61.29 29.70
CA LEU A 10 48.30 -59.96 29.12
C LEU A 10 46.88 -59.44 29.37
N VAL A 11 45.87 -60.30 29.21
CA VAL A 11 44.47 -59.96 29.50
C VAL A 11 44.26 -59.63 30.99
N LEU A 12 44.92 -60.36 31.88
CA LEU A 12 44.84 -60.10 33.33
C LEU A 12 45.42 -58.73 33.71
N ILE A 13 46.57 -58.34 33.12
CA ILE A 13 47.21 -57.03 33.34
C ILE A 13 46.33 -55.89 32.81
N VAL A 14 45.70 -56.06 31.64
CA VAL A 14 44.79 -55.05 31.07
C VAL A 14 43.52 -54.88 31.90
N SER A 15 43.01 -55.95 32.53
CA SER A 15 41.81 -55.90 33.37
C SER A 15 42.00 -55.19 34.72
N SER A 16 43.25 -55.09 35.20
CA SER A 16 43.61 -54.41 36.47
C SER A 16 43.82 -52.90 36.35
N VAL A 17 43.69 -52.32 35.15
CA VAL A 17 43.72 -50.87 34.96
C VAL A 17 42.34 -50.30 35.28
N SER A 18 41.99 -50.26 36.57
CA SER A 18 40.89 -49.43 37.04
C SER A 18 41.24 -47.97 36.72
N VAL A 19 40.63 -47.42 35.68
CA VAL A 19 40.78 -46.01 35.32
C VAL A 19 40.25 -45.20 36.51
N ALA A 20 41.16 -44.70 37.34
CA ALA A 20 40.84 -43.72 38.37
C ALA A 20 40.39 -42.44 37.65
N GLN A 21 39.09 -42.34 37.40
CA GLN A 21 38.45 -41.14 36.87
C GLN A 21 38.59 -40.06 37.95
N ALA A 22 39.55 -39.15 37.76
CA ALA A 22 39.71 -38.01 38.64
C ALA A 22 38.43 -37.15 38.55
N ARG A 23 37.63 -37.16 39.62
CA ARG A 23 36.42 -36.35 39.70
C ARG A 23 36.79 -34.95 40.16
N THR A 24 36.57 -33.96 39.30
CA THR A 24 36.64 -32.56 39.70
C THR A 24 35.51 -32.27 40.68
N VAL A 25 35.86 -31.70 41.83
CA VAL A 25 34.94 -31.23 42.87
C VAL A 25 35.26 -29.76 43.13
N TRP A 26 34.24 -28.97 43.42
CA TRP A 26 34.37 -27.55 43.73
C TRP A 26 34.16 -27.31 45.22
N VAL A 27 34.84 -26.30 45.75
CA VAL A 27 34.55 -25.80 47.10
C VAL A 27 33.23 -25.02 47.03
N ASP A 28 32.31 -25.34 47.93
CA ASP A 28 31.02 -24.65 48.03
C ASP A 28 31.20 -23.23 48.57
N ASP A 29 30.41 -22.28 48.09
CA ASP A 29 30.45 -20.86 48.46
C ASP A 29 29.55 -20.54 49.68
N GLN A 30 28.92 -21.56 50.26
CA GLN A 30 28.11 -21.41 51.46
C GLN A 30 28.97 -21.30 52.72
N LEU A 31 28.94 -20.12 53.35
CA LEU A 31 29.53 -19.89 54.66
C LEU A 31 28.44 -19.89 55.74
N TYR A 32 28.81 -20.33 56.94
CA TYR A 32 27.95 -20.33 58.11
C TYR A 32 28.57 -19.45 59.20
N LEU A 33 27.88 -18.37 59.55
CA LEU A 33 28.33 -17.38 60.52
C LEU A 33 27.73 -17.69 61.91
N PRO A 34 28.55 -17.99 62.93
CA PRO A 34 28.04 -18.17 64.28
C PRO A 34 27.70 -16.80 64.92
N VAL A 35 26.51 -16.69 65.49
CA VAL A 35 26.09 -15.56 66.32
C VAL A 35 26.45 -15.86 67.76
N ARG A 36 27.13 -14.92 68.43
CA ARG A 36 27.64 -15.06 69.79
C ARG A 36 26.93 -14.14 70.76
N SER A 37 26.96 -14.49 72.04
CA SER A 37 26.41 -13.67 73.12
C SER A 37 27.23 -12.40 73.44
N GLY A 38 28.46 -12.29 72.97
CA GLY A 38 29.35 -11.15 73.22
C GLY A 38 30.45 -11.00 72.14
N ALA A 39 31.13 -9.85 72.14
CA ALA A 39 32.17 -9.48 71.19
C ALA A 39 33.49 -10.24 71.44
N GLY A 40 33.59 -11.48 70.95
CA GLY A 40 34.80 -12.30 71.11
C GLY A 40 34.57 -13.80 70.92
N THR A 41 35.64 -14.55 70.69
CA THR A 41 35.58 -16.01 70.50
C THR A 41 35.29 -16.78 71.79
N GLN A 42 35.54 -16.16 72.95
CA GLN A 42 35.28 -16.71 74.28
C GLN A 42 33.78 -16.77 74.64
N TYR A 43 32.94 -16.02 73.94
CA TYR A 43 31.51 -15.96 74.24
C TYR A 43 30.74 -17.13 73.61
N ARG A 44 29.71 -17.59 74.34
CA ARG A 44 28.85 -18.70 73.92
C ARG A 44 28.16 -18.37 72.60
N ILE A 45 28.16 -19.34 71.69
CA ILE A 45 27.39 -19.32 70.44
C ILE A 45 25.90 -19.48 70.78
N ILE A 46 25.09 -18.51 70.37
CA ILE A 46 23.63 -18.50 70.56
C ILE A 46 22.89 -19.01 69.31
N GLU A 47 23.48 -18.82 68.13
CA GLU A 47 23.02 -19.42 66.87
C GLU A 47 24.23 -19.91 66.08
N ASN A 48 24.26 -21.20 65.76
CA ASN A 48 25.48 -21.87 65.30
C ASN A 48 25.73 -21.78 63.78
N ALA A 49 24.69 -21.47 63.01
CA ALA A 49 24.76 -21.59 61.55
C ALA A 49 23.83 -20.59 60.86
N LEU A 50 24.20 -19.31 60.89
CA LEU A 50 23.53 -18.31 60.06
C LEU A 50 24.09 -18.41 58.63
N PRO A 51 23.29 -18.77 57.61
CA PRO A 51 23.79 -18.93 56.25
C PRO A 51 24.17 -17.58 55.62
N SER A 52 25.19 -17.60 54.75
CA SER A 52 25.53 -16.48 53.85
C SER A 52 24.30 -15.91 53.15
N GLY A 53 24.25 -14.59 52.98
CA GLY A 53 23.12 -13.90 52.35
C GLY A 53 21.96 -13.59 53.28
N THR A 54 21.97 -14.08 54.53
CA THR A 54 20.94 -13.69 55.51
C THR A 54 21.03 -12.19 55.81
N PRO A 55 19.97 -11.39 55.59
CA PRO A 55 20.00 -9.98 55.92
C PRO A 55 20.00 -9.79 57.43
N LEU A 56 20.86 -8.88 57.90
CA LEU A 56 21.05 -8.57 59.32
C LEU A 56 20.81 -7.09 59.55
N GLU A 57 20.13 -6.77 60.65
CA GLU A 57 20.02 -5.39 61.13
C GLU A 57 21.21 -5.11 62.04
N VAL A 58 22.01 -4.09 61.70
CA VAL A 58 23.16 -3.67 62.52
C VAL A 58 22.65 -2.80 63.67
N LEU A 59 22.95 -3.21 64.91
CA LEU A 59 22.59 -2.48 66.13
C LEU A 59 23.76 -1.66 66.67
N GLU A 60 24.97 -2.22 66.62
CA GLU A 60 26.19 -1.58 67.14
C GLU A 60 27.42 -2.10 66.37
N THR A 61 28.29 -1.19 65.95
CA THR A 61 29.53 -1.55 65.22
C THR A 61 30.72 -1.41 66.15
N GLY A 62 31.41 -2.51 66.43
CA GLY A 62 32.71 -2.52 67.10
C GLY A 62 33.85 -2.82 66.12
N ASP A 63 35.09 -2.85 66.61
CA ASP A 63 36.29 -2.99 65.77
C ASP A 63 36.34 -4.34 65.01
N ASN A 64 36.20 -5.45 65.73
CA ASN A 64 36.28 -6.80 65.15
C ASN A 64 34.95 -7.56 65.15
N TYR A 65 33.97 -7.06 65.92
CA TYR A 65 32.65 -7.66 66.06
C TYR A 65 31.58 -6.59 65.96
N THR A 66 30.47 -6.95 65.32
CA THR A 66 29.29 -6.10 65.16
C THR A 66 28.11 -6.79 65.84
N ARG A 67 27.35 -6.03 66.62
CA ARG A 67 26.09 -6.49 67.20
C ARG A 67 25.00 -6.35 66.15
N VAL A 68 24.28 -7.45 65.92
CA VAL A 68 23.26 -7.56 64.90
C VAL A 68 21.98 -8.18 65.47
N ARG A 69 20.85 -7.91 64.81
CA ARG A 69 19.58 -8.62 65.00
C ARG A 69 19.30 -9.46 63.76
N THR A 70 19.05 -10.76 63.96
CA THR A 70 18.68 -11.68 62.88
C THR A 70 17.18 -11.54 62.54
N PRO A 71 16.72 -12.03 61.37
CA PRO A 71 15.29 -12.00 61.01
C PRO A 71 14.38 -12.76 62.00
N LYS A 72 14.95 -13.69 62.77
CA LYS A 72 14.23 -14.43 63.83
C LYS A 72 14.09 -13.63 65.13
N GLY A 73 14.67 -12.43 65.20
CA GLY A 73 14.69 -11.57 66.39
C GLY A 73 15.85 -11.86 67.35
N THR A 74 16.76 -12.78 67.02
CA THR A 74 17.94 -13.07 67.86
C THR A 74 18.93 -11.91 67.80
N GLU A 75 19.30 -11.36 68.95
CA GLU A 75 20.37 -10.36 69.06
C GLU A 75 21.67 -10.99 69.53
N GLY A 76 22.76 -10.63 68.88
CA GLY A 76 24.10 -11.08 69.29
C GLY A 76 25.20 -10.44 68.47
N TRP A 77 26.42 -10.93 68.67
CA TRP A 77 27.63 -10.42 68.06
C TRP A 77 28.15 -11.38 67.00
N VAL A 78 28.52 -10.84 65.85
CA VAL A 78 29.13 -11.56 64.72
C VAL A 78 30.44 -10.89 64.32
N ALA A 79 31.36 -11.64 63.70
CA ALA A 79 32.64 -11.08 63.28
C ALA A 79 32.46 -10.16 62.06
N SER A 80 32.94 -8.92 62.15
CA SER A 80 32.68 -7.86 61.17
C SER A 80 33.24 -8.17 59.78
N GLN A 81 34.31 -8.96 59.69
CA GLN A 81 34.95 -9.36 58.43
C GLN A 81 34.06 -10.18 57.48
N TYR A 82 32.96 -10.75 57.97
CA TYR A 82 32.01 -11.53 57.17
C TYR A 82 30.77 -10.73 56.79
N LEU A 83 30.68 -9.46 57.21
CA LEU A 83 29.57 -8.58 56.88
C LEU A 83 29.90 -7.79 55.63
N SER A 84 28.93 -7.72 54.72
CA SER A 84 28.97 -6.88 53.52
C SER A 84 27.75 -5.97 53.52
N ASN A 85 27.90 -4.78 52.94
CA ASN A 85 26.79 -3.86 52.70
C ASN A 85 26.01 -4.21 51.43
N GLU A 86 26.49 -5.18 50.65
CA GLU A 86 25.87 -5.64 49.41
C GLU A 86 25.39 -7.10 49.55
N PRO A 87 24.29 -7.48 48.87
CA PRO A 87 23.85 -8.87 48.81
C PRO A 87 24.92 -9.80 48.26
N ILE A 88 24.84 -11.09 48.60
CA ILE A 88 25.78 -12.10 48.09
C ILE A 88 25.68 -12.25 46.57
N ALA A 89 26.77 -12.73 45.95
CA ALA A 89 26.85 -12.90 44.50
C ALA A 89 25.71 -13.76 43.92
N ALA A 90 25.27 -14.80 44.64
CA ALA A 90 24.15 -15.66 44.23
C ALA A 90 22.83 -14.88 44.08
N ASP A 91 22.50 -14.00 45.04
CA ASP A 91 21.28 -13.18 44.98
C ASP A 91 21.37 -12.12 43.88
N GLN A 92 22.55 -11.52 43.70
CA GLN A 92 22.79 -10.58 42.60
C GLN A 92 22.63 -11.28 41.25
N LEU A 93 23.20 -12.48 41.10
CA LEU A 93 23.08 -13.27 39.88
C LEU A 93 21.63 -13.64 39.59
N HIS A 94 20.88 -14.08 40.59
CA HIS A 94 19.45 -14.37 40.44
C HIS A 94 18.65 -13.13 40.00
N ARG A 95 18.95 -11.95 40.58
CA ARG A 95 18.30 -10.70 40.20
C ARG A 95 18.62 -10.32 38.75
N VAL A 96 19.90 -10.34 38.38
CA VAL A 96 20.36 -9.96 37.04
C VAL A 96 19.86 -10.95 35.99
N SER A 97 19.87 -12.26 36.29
CA SER A 97 19.32 -13.27 35.38
C SER A 97 17.84 -13.05 35.11
N ARG A 98 17.05 -12.75 36.16
CA ARG A 98 15.62 -12.43 35.99
C ARG A 98 15.42 -11.18 35.13
N GLN A 99 16.20 -10.13 35.40
CA GLN A 99 16.13 -8.90 34.63
C GLN A 99 16.55 -9.12 33.17
N LEU A 100 17.53 -9.99 32.93
CA LEU A 100 17.92 -10.38 31.57
C LEU A 100 16.78 -11.10 30.85
N ASP A 101 16.12 -12.05 31.51
CA ASP A 101 14.99 -12.78 30.93
C ASP A 101 13.80 -11.85 30.63
N GLU A 102 13.48 -10.95 31.58
CA GLU A 102 12.42 -9.93 31.43
C GLU A 102 12.73 -8.99 30.26
N THR A 103 13.92 -8.38 30.23
CA THR A 103 14.30 -7.46 29.14
C THR A 103 14.41 -8.15 27.78
N GLN A 104 14.82 -9.42 27.75
CA GLN A 104 14.85 -10.19 26.51
C GLN A 104 13.43 -10.48 25.99
N SER A 105 12.47 -10.76 26.89
CA SER A 105 11.06 -10.91 26.54
C SER A 105 10.46 -9.59 26.03
N GLU A 106 10.71 -8.48 26.72
CA GLU A 106 10.26 -7.14 26.30
C GLU A 106 10.85 -6.76 24.94
N LEU A 107 12.12 -7.04 24.69
CA LEU A 107 12.76 -6.78 23.41
C LEU A 107 12.13 -7.60 22.27
N ALA A 108 11.80 -8.87 22.53
CA ALA A 108 11.12 -9.72 21.56
C ALA A 108 9.72 -9.17 21.23
N GLU A 109 8.95 -8.78 22.25
CA GLU A 109 7.63 -8.18 22.07
C GLU A 109 7.70 -6.84 21.32
N ALA A 110 8.60 -5.95 21.72
CA ALA A 110 8.80 -4.66 21.07
C ALA A 110 9.20 -4.82 19.59
N ARG A 111 10.03 -5.82 19.26
CA ARG A 111 10.37 -6.14 17.87
C ARG A 111 9.17 -6.64 17.08
N GLN A 112 8.33 -7.47 17.68
CA GLN A 112 7.10 -7.96 17.05
C GLN A 112 6.11 -6.81 16.80
N GLN A 113 5.92 -5.92 17.79
CA GLN A 113 5.07 -4.74 17.65
C GLN A 113 5.60 -3.80 16.57
N LEU A 114 6.92 -3.55 16.53
CA LEU A 114 7.54 -2.73 15.50
C LEU A 114 7.33 -3.31 14.10
N ALA A 115 7.46 -4.63 13.94
CA ALA A 115 7.19 -5.30 12.67
C ALA A 115 5.72 -5.15 12.26
N ALA A 116 4.78 -5.36 13.19
CA ALA A 116 3.35 -5.23 12.93
C ALA A 116 2.96 -3.78 12.54
N VAL A 117 3.42 -2.79 13.29
CA VAL A 117 3.16 -1.36 13.01
C VAL A 117 3.81 -0.93 11.69
N THR A 118 4.98 -1.46 11.36
CA THR A 118 5.64 -1.18 10.08
C THR A 118 4.83 -1.72 8.91
N GLU A 119 4.30 -2.95 9.03
CA GLU A 119 3.46 -3.56 8.01
C GLU A 119 2.13 -2.81 7.85
N GLU A 120 1.48 -2.46 8.96
CA GLU A 120 0.26 -1.64 8.95
C GLU A 120 0.50 -0.30 8.26
N ARG A 121 1.59 0.40 8.60
CA ARG A 121 1.97 1.67 7.96
C ARG A 121 2.19 1.52 6.46
N ASN A 122 2.86 0.46 6.02
CA ASN A 122 3.07 0.20 4.59
C ASN A 122 1.73 -0.07 3.87
N SER A 123 0.83 -0.83 4.51
CA SER A 123 -0.50 -1.11 3.97
C SER A 123 -1.36 0.15 3.84
N LEU A 124 -1.34 1.03 4.86
CA LEU A 124 -2.04 2.31 4.88
C LEU A 124 -1.47 3.26 3.83
N GLN A 125 -0.14 3.33 3.68
CA GLN A 125 0.49 4.14 2.63
C GLN A 125 0.05 3.69 1.22
N ASN A 126 -0.03 2.38 0.98
CA ASN A 126 -0.51 1.85 -0.30
C ASN A 126 -2.00 2.16 -0.52
N ALA A 127 -2.82 2.06 0.53
CA ALA A 127 -4.24 2.42 0.47
C ALA A 127 -4.44 3.91 0.19
N GLU A 128 -3.67 4.79 0.83
CA GLU A 128 -3.67 6.24 0.55
C GLU A 128 -3.29 6.54 -0.89
N ASN A 129 -2.21 5.95 -1.41
CA ASN A 129 -1.81 6.15 -2.80
C ASN A 129 -2.90 5.71 -3.78
N ASN A 130 -3.53 4.56 -3.53
CA ASN A 130 -4.64 4.07 -4.34
C ASN A 130 -5.88 4.98 -4.27
N LEU A 131 -6.21 5.51 -3.08
CA LEU A 131 -7.31 6.45 -2.92
C LEU A 131 -7.03 7.78 -3.61
N SER A 132 -5.80 8.28 -3.53
CA SER A 132 -5.37 9.49 -4.23
C SER A 132 -5.52 9.34 -5.74
N ASN A 133 -5.02 8.24 -6.32
CA ASN A 133 -5.15 7.97 -7.76
C ASN A 133 -6.62 7.89 -8.19
N ARG A 134 -7.46 7.19 -7.40
CA ARG A 134 -8.90 7.09 -7.68
C ARG A 134 -9.61 8.44 -7.58
N ALA A 135 -9.19 9.31 -6.66
CA ALA A 135 -9.74 10.65 -6.54
C ALA A 135 -9.40 11.50 -7.77
N GLU A 136 -8.16 11.39 -8.27
CA GLU A 136 -7.72 12.06 -9.50
C GLU A 136 -8.47 11.55 -10.74
N ASP A 137 -8.65 10.23 -10.86
CA ASP A 137 -9.43 9.61 -11.94
C ASP A 137 -10.90 10.08 -11.92
N LEU A 138 -11.52 10.05 -10.73
CA LEU A 138 -12.90 10.52 -10.55
C LEU A 138 -13.05 12.01 -10.87
N GLN A 139 -12.06 12.83 -10.50
CA GLN A 139 -12.06 14.25 -10.83
C GLN A 139 -11.97 14.46 -12.34
N THR A 140 -11.12 13.70 -13.03
CA THR A 140 -10.96 13.76 -14.49
C THR A 140 -12.24 13.32 -15.20
N GLU A 141 -12.85 12.22 -14.77
CA GLU A 141 -14.11 11.74 -15.36
C GLU A 141 -15.27 12.70 -15.10
N LEU A 142 -15.35 13.30 -13.91
CA LEU A 142 -16.35 14.31 -13.61
C LEU A 142 -16.18 15.54 -14.52
N GLN A 143 -14.94 15.98 -14.76
CA GLN A 143 -14.67 17.06 -15.70
C GLN A 143 -15.04 16.67 -17.14
N ARG A 144 -14.75 15.43 -17.55
CA ARG A 144 -15.12 14.90 -18.86
C ARG A 144 -16.64 14.89 -19.07
N ILE A 145 -17.39 14.39 -18.09
CA ILE A 145 -18.85 14.36 -18.12
C ILE A 145 -19.41 15.78 -18.19
N LYS A 146 -18.87 16.73 -17.41
CA LYS A 146 -19.26 18.15 -17.48
C LYS A 146 -19.05 18.73 -18.88
N ASN A 147 -17.90 18.46 -19.49
CA ASN A 147 -17.60 18.94 -20.84
C ASN A 147 -18.54 18.32 -21.89
N ILE A 148 -18.79 17.00 -21.84
CA ILE A 148 -19.73 16.32 -22.75
C ILE A 148 -21.14 16.88 -22.60
N ALA A 149 -21.60 17.11 -21.36
CA ALA A 149 -22.91 17.70 -21.10
C ALA A 149 -23.01 19.15 -21.61
N ALA A 150 -21.92 19.93 -21.57
CA ALA A 150 -21.88 21.25 -22.18
C ALA A 150 -21.92 21.17 -23.72
N ASP A 151 -21.22 20.22 -24.31
CA ASP A 151 -21.17 20.01 -25.76
C ASP A 151 -22.50 19.52 -26.33
N SER A 152 -23.28 18.71 -25.61
CA SER A 152 -24.60 18.25 -26.07
C SER A 152 -25.58 19.40 -26.29
N ILE A 153 -25.51 20.45 -25.46
CA ILE A 153 -26.33 21.66 -25.63
C ILE A 153 -25.95 22.39 -26.94
N ASN A 154 -24.65 22.50 -27.21
CA ASN A 154 -24.17 23.11 -28.46
C ASN A 154 -24.51 22.25 -29.68
N LEU A 155 -24.44 20.92 -29.55
CA LEU A 155 -24.82 19.99 -30.61
C LEU A 155 -26.31 20.10 -30.95
N GLU A 156 -27.18 20.19 -29.94
CA GLU A 156 -28.61 20.36 -30.16
C GLU A 156 -28.93 21.69 -30.85
N ARG A 157 -28.24 22.78 -30.48
CA ARG A 157 -28.35 24.08 -31.17
C ARG A 157 -27.96 23.96 -32.64
N ARG A 158 -26.78 23.40 -32.95
CA ARG A 158 -26.31 23.22 -34.34
C ARG A 158 -27.22 22.31 -35.15
N ASN A 159 -27.76 21.26 -34.55
CA ASN A 159 -28.68 20.35 -35.23
C ASN A 159 -30.01 21.05 -35.58
N ARG A 160 -30.47 21.99 -34.74
CA ARG A 160 -31.62 22.84 -35.04
C ARG A 160 -31.32 23.80 -36.18
N GLU A 161 -30.21 24.52 -36.12
CA GLU A 161 -29.75 25.44 -37.16
C GLU A 161 -29.58 24.73 -38.52
N LEU A 162 -28.93 23.55 -38.54
CA LEU A 162 -28.77 22.76 -39.77
C LEU A 162 -30.10 22.28 -40.34
N ARG A 163 -31.09 21.96 -39.50
CA ARG A 163 -32.44 21.60 -39.97
C ARG A 163 -33.16 22.79 -40.57
N GLU A 164 -33.05 23.96 -39.94
CA GLU A 164 -33.60 25.22 -40.47
C GLU A 164 -32.96 25.59 -41.81
N GLU A 165 -31.63 25.48 -41.92
CA GLU A 165 -30.88 25.74 -43.16
C GLU A 165 -31.24 24.72 -44.25
N ASN A 166 -31.35 23.42 -43.92
CA ASN A 166 -31.82 22.41 -44.87
C ASN A 166 -33.24 22.69 -45.36
N GLN A 167 -34.14 23.14 -44.49
CA GLN A 167 -35.50 23.50 -44.90
C GLN A 167 -35.49 24.72 -45.82
N LYS A 168 -34.67 25.73 -45.50
CA LYS A 168 -34.52 26.91 -46.35
C LYS A 168 -33.98 26.56 -47.72
N LEU A 169 -32.89 25.79 -47.80
CA LEU A 169 -32.30 25.33 -49.06
C LEU A 169 -33.29 24.50 -49.89
N ARG A 170 -34.11 23.66 -49.25
CA ARG A 170 -35.18 22.92 -49.94
C ARG A 170 -36.24 23.85 -50.52
N ASN A 171 -36.71 24.83 -49.75
CA ASN A 171 -37.66 25.82 -50.24
C ASN A 171 -37.07 26.66 -51.38
N ASP A 172 -35.81 27.09 -51.26
CA ASP A 172 -35.10 27.86 -52.29
C ASP A 172 -34.94 27.03 -53.57
N LEU A 173 -34.62 25.73 -53.44
CA LEU A 173 -34.58 24.81 -54.58
C LEU A 173 -35.95 24.68 -55.24
N GLU A 174 -37.02 24.50 -54.46
CA GLU A 174 -38.39 24.40 -54.99
C GLU A 174 -38.80 25.66 -55.76
N VAL A 175 -38.51 26.84 -55.21
CA VAL A 175 -38.76 28.13 -55.87
C VAL A 175 -37.94 28.27 -57.15
N LEU A 176 -36.63 27.98 -57.11
CA LEU A 176 -35.76 28.06 -58.28
C LEU A 176 -36.18 27.08 -59.38
N THR A 177 -36.61 25.87 -59.01
CA THR A 177 -37.13 24.90 -59.99
C THR A 177 -38.42 25.39 -60.61
N ALA A 178 -39.35 25.94 -59.82
CA ALA A 178 -40.60 26.49 -60.34
C ALA A 178 -40.37 27.72 -61.23
N GLU A 179 -39.39 28.57 -60.88
CA GLU A 179 -39.01 29.72 -61.70
C GLU A 179 -38.35 29.30 -63.01
N ASN A 180 -37.52 28.25 -62.98
CA ASN A 180 -36.92 27.67 -64.18
C ASN A 180 -37.97 27.05 -65.10
N GLU A 181 -38.87 26.21 -64.57
CA GLU A 181 -40.01 25.65 -65.32
C GLU A 181 -40.89 26.75 -65.93
N ARG A 182 -41.17 27.82 -65.17
CA ARG A 182 -41.92 28.98 -65.67
C ARG A 182 -41.17 29.72 -66.78
N LEU A 183 -39.87 29.95 -66.63
CA LEU A 183 -39.03 30.59 -67.64
C LEU A 183 -39.00 29.74 -68.93
N GLU A 184 -38.84 28.43 -68.81
CA GLU A 184 -38.86 27.49 -69.92
C GLU A 184 -40.22 27.49 -70.64
N ALA A 185 -41.33 27.41 -69.89
CA ALA A 185 -42.68 27.50 -70.45
C ALA A 185 -42.94 28.85 -71.14
N SER A 186 -42.46 29.96 -70.58
CA SER A 186 -42.58 31.29 -71.20
C SER A 186 -41.79 31.38 -72.51
N LYS A 187 -40.58 30.83 -72.53
CA LYS A 187 -39.75 30.74 -73.73
C LYS A 187 -40.39 29.87 -74.81
N GLU A 188 -40.95 28.72 -74.44
CA GLU A 188 -41.70 27.87 -75.37
C GLU A 188 -42.93 28.60 -75.94
N SER A 189 -43.68 29.31 -75.10
CA SER A 189 -44.80 30.16 -75.53
C SER A 189 -44.37 31.26 -76.51
N ASP A 190 -43.23 31.92 -76.29
CA ASP A 190 -42.69 32.94 -77.20
C ASP A 190 -42.30 32.35 -78.57
N PHE A 191 -41.66 31.17 -78.58
CA PHE A 191 -41.36 30.45 -79.82
C PHE A 191 -42.63 30.01 -80.55
N MET A 192 -43.68 29.60 -79.82
CA MET A 192 -44.97 29.25 -80.40
C MET A 192 -45.66 30.47 -81.04
N LEU A 193 -45.63 31.64 -80.40
CA LEU A 193 -46.15 32.89 -80.97
C LEU A 193 -45.38 33.31 -82.24
N LEU A 194 -44.05 33.21 -82.23
CA LEU A 194 -43.23 33.44 -83.43
C LEU A 194 -43.56 32.44 -84.55
N GLY A 195 -43.73 31.16 -84.21
CA GLY A 195 -44.16 30.12 -85.14
C GLY A 195 -45.54 30.39 -85.73
N ALA A 196 -46.51 30.79 -84.89
CA ALA A 196 -47.86 31.18 -85.33
C ALA A 196 -47.83 32.40 -86.25
N GLY A 197 -47.01 33.41 -85.94
CA GLY A 197 -46.79 34.58 -86.79
C GLY A 197 -46.17 34.23 -88.14
N LEU A 198 -45.18 33.34 -88.17
CA LEU A 198 -44.55 32.85 -89.40
C LEU A 198 -45.55 32.11 -90.30
N VAL A 199 -46.36 31.21 -89.71
CA VAL A 199 -47.41 30.47 -90.44
C VAL A 199 -48.44 31.45 -91.00
N PHE A 200 -48.93 32.39 -90.18
CA PHE A 200 -49.91 33.39 -90.62
C PHE A 200 -49.35 34.27 -91.76
N GLY A 201 -48.12 34.74 -91.64
CA GLY A 201 -47.45 35.51 -92.70
C GLY A 201 -47.24 34.71 -93.99
N GLY A 202 -46.86 33.43 -93.88
CA GLY A 202 -46.73 32.52 -95.02
C GLY A 202 -48.05 32.31 -95.77
N VAL A 203 -49.15 32.12 -95.04
CA VAL A 203 -50.51 32.01 -95.63
C VAL A 203 -50.90 33.32 -96.33
N LEU A 204 -50.64 34.47 -95.72
CA LEU A 204 -50.93 35.79 -96.28
C LEU A 204 -50.16 36.03 -97.60
N LEU A 205 -48.87 35.69 -97.63
CA LEU A 205 -48.05 35.76 -98.85
C LEU A 205 -48.54 34.80 -99.93
N ALA A 206 -48.92 33.56 -99.58
CA ALA A 206 -49.46 32.60 -100.52
C ALA A 206 -50.78 33.08 -101.17
N LEU A 207 -51.56 33.90 -100.48
CA LEU A 207 -52.81 34.50 -100.99
C LEU A 207 -52.56 35.77 -101.82
N ILE A 208 -51.57 36.59 -101.48
CA ILE A 208 -51.26 37.86 -102.18
C ILE A 208 -50.43 37.66 -103.46
N ILE A 209 -49.44 36.76 -103.47
CA ILE A 209 -48.54 36.52 -104.62
C ILE A 209 -49.30 36.18 -105.93
N PRO A 210 -50.37 35.36 -105.93
CA PRO A 210 -51.17 35.09 -107.13
C PRO A 210 -51.85 36.34 -107.70
N MET A 211 -52.12 37.35 -106.87
CA MET A 211 -52.90 38.54 -107.22
C MET A 211 -52.04 39.65 -107.87
N LEU A 212 -50.71 39.56 -107.77
CA LEU A 212 -49.75 40.51 -108.36
C LEU A 212 -49.14 40.03 -109.69
N LYS A 213 -49.60 38.91 -110.24
CA LYS A 213 -49.13 38.40 -111.54
C LYS A 213 -49.68 39.29 -112.68
N PRO A 214 -48.83 39.95 -113.51
CA PRO A 214 -49.31 40.72 -114.65
C PRO A 214 -49.84 39.76 -115.72
N THR A 215 -51.07 39.97 -116.17
CA THR A 215 -51.68 39.19 -117.26
C THR A 215 -51.04 39.57 -118.59
N ARG A 216 -50.28 38.66 -119.21
CA ARG A 216 -49.90 38.76 -120.63
C ARG A 216 -51.15 38.59 -121.48
N LYS A 217 -51.48 39.61 -122.29
CA LYS A 217 -52.36 39.45 -123.45
C LYS A 217 -51.51 38.97 -124.62
N THR A 218 -51.88 37.81 -125.16
CA THR A 218 -51.57 37.42 -126.54
C THR A 218 -52.75 37.77 -127.45
N ASP A 219 -52.50 37.68 -128.76
CA ASP A 219 -53.41 37.72 -129.92
C ASP A 219 -53.58 39.15 -130.51
N ASN A 220 -53.44 39.41 -131.81
CA ASN A 220 -53.39 38.58 -133.01
C ASN A 220 -52.81 39.40 -134.20
N TRP A 221 -52.40 38.68 -135.24
CA TRP A 221 -52.02 39.07 -136.61
C TRP A 221 -52.80 40.22 -137.28
N ALA A 222 -52.06 41.12 -137.92
CA ALA A 222 -52.30 41.79 -139.22
C ALA A 222 -50.97 42.42 -139.70
#